data_AF-A0A0N1DWJ3-F1
#
_entry.id   AF-A0A0N1DWJ3-F1
#
_cell.length_a   1.000
_cell.length_b   1.000
_cell.length_c   1.000
_cell.angle_alpha   90.00
_cell.angle_beta   90.00
_cell.angle_gamma   90.00
#
_symmetry.space_group_name_H-M   'P 1'
#
loop_
_entity.id
_entity.type
_entity.pdbx_description
1 polymer ?
#
loop_
_entity_poly.entity_id
_entity_poly.type
_entity_poly.pdbx_seq_one_letter_code
_entity_poly.pdbx_strand_id
1 'polypeptide(L)'
;MISDIICQVYFDSKSSEKIFELLNFYLPQYQPLKLDYTSKIDGEFNSNQEMIDYFVNTNNISQTFYWNQYINNPEKVMFGVDMTNDNKTIFSLTFDGTIEQAEIYLIELKQKLDSDIGFISFINPIEYDNGIDFKNKY
;
A
#
# COMPACT_ATOMS: atom_id res chain seq x y z
N MET A 1 -2.34 13.42 19.47
CA MET A 1 -2.10 12.19 18.69
C MET A 1 -3.42 11.81 18.08
N ILE A 2 -3.47 11.76 16.75
CA ILE A 2 -4.62 11.35 15.94
C ILE A 2 -4.38 9.88 15.61
N SER A 3 -5.41 9.07 15.76
CA SER A 3 -5.35 7.67 15.36
C SER A 3 -5.79 7.48 13.92
N ASP A 4 -5.25 6.44 13.29
CA ASP A 4 -5.61 6.01 11.94
C ASP A 4 -5.50 7.15 10.92
N ILE A 5 -4.36 7.84 10.92
CA ILE A 5 -3.99 8.74 9.82
C ILE A 5 -3.56 7.89 8.64
N ILE A 6 -4.10 8.17 7.45
CA ILE A 6 -3.86 7.37 6.25
C ILE A 6 -3.29 8.28 5.17
N CYS A 7 -2.05 8.03 4.76
CA CYS A 7 -1.42 8.69 3.62
C CYS A 7 -1.56 7.75 2.41
N GLN A 8 -2.25 8.16 1.35
CA GLN A 8 -2.41 7.38 0.12
C GLN A 8 -1.71 8.08 -1.05
N VAL A 9 -0.94 7.34 -1.85
CA VAL A 9 -0.16 7.88 -2.98
C VAL A 9 -0.33 6.99 -4.20
N TYR A 10 -0.56 7.64 -5.34
CA TYR A 10 -0.72 6.99 -6.63
C TYR A 10 0.62 6.54 -7.20
N PHE A 11 0.64 5.39 -7.86
CA PHE A 11 1.76 4.90 -8.66
C PHE A 11 1.27 4.40 -10.02
N ASP A 12 1.90 4.89 -11.10
CA ASP A 12 1.44 4.72 -12.49
C ASP A 12 1.71 3.32 -13.08
N SER A 13 1.83 2.30 -12.23
CA SER A 13 2.15 0.94 -12.64
C SER A 13 1.89 -0.05 -11.50
N LYS A 14 2.23 -1.32 -11.71
CA LYS A 14 2.37 -2.35 -10.69
C LYS A 14 3.82 -2.85 -10.68
N SER A 15 4.40 -3.02 -9.50
CA SER A 15 5.78 -3.50 -9.38
C SER A 15 6.01 -4.18 -8.04
N SER A 16 6.30 -5.48 -8.07
CA SER A 16 6.68 -6.24 -6.87
C SER A 16 7.95 -5.67 -6.25
N GLU A 17 8.92 -5.27 -7.08
CA GLU A 17 10.16 -4.63 -6.62
C GLU A 17 9.83 -3.37 -5.81
N LYS A 18 8.99 -2.48 -6.33
CA LYS A 18 8.59 -1.25 -5.62
C LYS A 18 7.81 -1.55 -4.35
N ILE A 19 6.93 -2.55 -4.37
CA ILE A 19 6.17 -3.00 -3.19
C ILE A 19 7.13 -3.46 -2.09
N PHE A 20 8.06 -4.37 -2.40
CA PHE A 20 8.98 -4.90 -1.41
C PHE A 20 10.04 -3.87 -0.97
N GLU A 21 10.49 -2.97 -1.85
CA GLU A 21 11.37 -1.86 -1.50
C GLU A 21 10.74 -0.98 -0.41
N LEU A 22 9.51 -0.51 -0.64
CA LEU A 22 8.81 0.35 0.30
C LEU A 22 8.40 -0.38 1.58
N LEU A 23 7.93 -1.62 1.46
CA LEU A 23 7.60 -2.46 2.62
C LEU A 23 8.81 -2.65 3.53
N ASN A 24 9.98 -2.98 2.98
CA ASN A 24 11.20 -3.14 3.75
C ASN A 24 11.70 -1.81 4.36
N PHE A 25 11.45 -0.69 3.69
CA PHE A 25 11.81 0.62 4.21
C PHE A 25 10.95 1.03 5.41
N TYR A 26 9.62 0.91 5.30
CA TYR A 26 8.70 1.35 6.35
C TYR A 26 8.51 0.33 7.46
N LEU A 27 8.61 -0.97 7.16
CA LEU A 27 8.35 -2.05 8.10
C LEU A 27 9.41 -3.16 7.96
N PRO A 28 10.70 -2.92 8.23
CA PRO A 28 11.78 -3.90 7.99
C PRO A 28 11.63 -5.23 8.76
N GLN A 29 10.77 -5.30 9.77
CA GLN A 29 10.48 -6.53 10.54
C GLN A 29 9.00 -6.94 10.38
N TYR A 30 8.40 -6.63 9.22
CA TYR A 30 7.02 -7.00 8.91
C TYR A 30 6.79 -8.50 9.06
N GLN A 31 5.57 -8.88 9.45
CA GLN A 31 5.16 -10.27 9.39
C GLN A 31 4.72 -10.60 7.96
N PRO A 32 5.23 -11.69 7.35
CA PRO A 32 4.74 -12.12 6.04
C PRO A 32 3.23 -12.37 6.06
N LEU A 33 2.56 -12.07 4.95
CA LEU A 33 1.15 -12.42 4.78
C LEU A 33 0.98 -13.93 4.87
N LYS A 34 -0.17 -14.37 5.38
CA LYS A 34 -0.55 -15.77 5.25
C LYS A 34 -0.78 -16.10 3.77
N LEU A 35 -0.42 -17.30 3.34
CA LEU A 35 -0.51 -17.68 1.92
C LEU A 35 -1.97 -17.88 1.44
N ASP A 36 -2.92 -17.92 2.37
CA ASP A 36 -4.36 -17.97 2.15
C ASP A 36 -5.03 -16.58 2.26
N TYR A 37 -4.25 -15.50 2.34
CA TYR A 37 -4.76 -14.12 2.41
C TYR A 37 -5.67 -13.78 1.22
N THR A 38 -5.37 -14.37 0.07
CA THR A 38 -6.16 -14.30 -1.16
C THR A 38 -5.93 -15.57 -1.98
N SER A 39 -6.62 -15.72 -3.11
CA SER A 39 -6.54 -16.90 -3.97
C SER A 39 -6.08 -16.53 -5.39
N LYS A 40 -5.39 -17.45 -6.05
CA LYS A 40 -5.24 -17.47 -7.51
C LYS A 40 -6.23 -18.47 -8.10
N ILE A 41 -6.52 -18.33 -9.40
CA ILE A 41 -7.50 -19.19 -10.10
C ILE A 41 -7.10 -20.67 -10.02
N ASP A 42 -5.79 -20.97 -10.09
CA ASP A 42 -5.26 -22.32 -10.21
C ASP A 42 -4.38 -22.73 -9.01
N GLY A 43 -4.97 -22.75 -7.81
CA GLY A 43 -4.37 -23.38 -6.62
C GLY A 43 -3.80 -22.41 -5.59
N GLU A 44 -2.82 -22.88 -4.82
CA GLU A 44 -2.28 -22.18 -3.65
C GLU A 44 -0.94 -21.49 -3.94
N PHE A 45 -0.66 -20.41 -3.21
CA PHE A 45 0.63 -19.74 -3.24
C PHE A 45 1.65 -20.48 -2.37
N ASN A 46 2.91 -20.52 -2.78
CA ASN A 46 4.00 -21.14 -2.02
C ASN A 46 4.87 -20.11 -1.29
N SER A 47 4.71 -18.82 -1.61
CA SER A 47 5.45 -17.73 -0.97
C SER A 47 4.71 -16.39 -1.12
N ASN A 48 5.07 -15.40 -0.28
CA ASN A 48 4.59 -14.03 -0.43
C ASN A 48 5.05 -13.42 -1.77
N GLN A 49 6.28 -13.70 -2.19
CA GLN A 49 6.81 -13.23 -3.48
C GLN A 49 5.93 -13.72 -4.63
N GLU A 50 5.65 -15.03 -4.69
CA GLU A 50 4.77 -15.61 -5.72
C GLU A 50 3.37 -14.98 -5.70
N MET A 51 2.81 -14.75 -4.50
CA MET A 51 1.51 -14.12 -4.34
C MET A 51 1.50 -12.71 -4.92
N ILE A 52 2.44 -11.85 -4.53
CA ILE A 52 2.52 -10.48 -5.03
C ILE A 52 2.80 -10.46 -6.54
N ASP A 53 3.73 -11.29 -7.02
CA ASP A 53 4.05 -11.40 -8.44
C ASP A 53 2.84 -11.82 -9.28
N TYR A 54 1.97 -12.70 -8.77
CA TYR A 54 0.76 -13.09 -9.47
C TYR A 54 -0.15 -11.89 -9.75
N PHE A 55 -0.45 -11.05 -8.75
CA PHE A 55 -1.33 -9.89 -8.93
C PHE A 55 -0.66 -8.75 -9.71
N VAL A 56 0.64 -8.55 -9.54
CA VAL A 56 1.41 -7.59 -10.32
C VAL A 56 1.40 -7.96 -11.81
N ASN A 57 1.60 -9.24 -12.13
CA ASN A 57 1.70 -9.71 -13.52
C ASN A 57 0.35 -10.05 -14.18
N THR A 58 -0.74 -10.12 -13.41
CA THR A 58 -2.09 -10.36 -13.95
C THR A 58 -2.77 -9.04 -14.27
N ASN A 59 -3.09 -8.78 -15.53
CA ASN A 59 -3.78 -7.55 -15.91
C ASN A 59 -5.24 -7.54 -15.45
N ASN A 60 -5.74 -6.34 -15.17
CA ASN A 60 -7.14 -6.05 -14.91
C ASN A 60 -7.74 -6.79 -13.70
N ILE A 61 -6.91 -7.07 -12.70
CA ILE A 61 -7.31 -7.64 -11.42
C ILE A 61 -7.14 -6.59 -10.31
N SER A 62 -8.05 -6.59 -9.36
CA SER A 62 -7.94 -5.79 -8.14
C SER A 62 -7.55 -6.67 -6.96
N GLN A 63 -6.61 -6.22 -6.13
CA GLN A 63 -6.28 -6.86 -4.88
C GLN A 63 -5.59 -5.87 -3.94
N THR A 64 -6.08 -5.80 -2.72
CA THR A 64 -5.48 -5.00 -1.66
C THR A 64 -4.71 -5.91 -0.70
N PHE A 65 -3.55 -5.46 -0.24
CA PHE A 65 -2.70 -6.15 0.73
C PHE A 65 -2.33 -5.21 1.87
N TYR A 66 -2.29 -5.73 3.08
CA TYR A 66 -1.88 -4.97 4.27
C TYR A 66 -0.86 -5.75 5.08
N TRP A 67 0.29 -5.13 5.31
CA TRP A 67 1.32 -5.61 6.22
C TRP A 67 1.37 -4.77 7.47
N ASN A 68 1.63 -5.43 8.58
CA ASN A 68 1.87 -4.78 9.86
C ASN A 68 3.11 -5.38 10.53
N GLN A 69 3.53 -4.70 11.59
CA GLN A 69 4.62 -5.12 12.45
C GLN A 69 4.20 -4.87 13.89
N TYR A 70 4.27 -5.90 14.74
CA TYR A 70 3.87 -5.79 16.16
C TYR A 70 5.03 -5.38 17.08
N ILE A 71 6.26 -5.66 16.69
CA ILE A 71 7.46 -5.42 17.50
C ILE A 71 8.14 -4.14 16.99
N ASN A 72 8.61 -3.25 17.86
CA ASN A 72 9.34 -2.03 17.45
C ASN A 72 8.57 -1.13 16.46
N ASN A 73 7.23 -1.05 16.59
CA ASN A 73 6.36 -0.21 15.75
C ASN A 73 5.54 0.75 16.62
N PRO A 74 6.17 1.73 17.28
CA PRO A 74 5.51 2.59 18.27
C PRO A 74 4.39 3.46 17.68
N GLU A 75 4.49 3.80 16.39
CA GLU A 75 3.50 4.57 15.64
C GLU A 75 2.43 3.68 15.00
N LYS A 76 2.51 2.35 15.21
CA LYS A 76 1.60 1.35 14.64
C LYS A 76 1.44 1.47 13.12
N VAL A 77 2.54 1.75 12.42
CA VAL A 77 2.57 1.82 10.96
C VAL A 77 2.06 0.50 10.37
N MET A 78 1.12 0.62 9.45
CA MET A 78 0.62 -0.43 8.58
C MET A 78 0.86 0.00 7.15
N PHE A 79 1.48 -0.87 6.36
CA PHE A 79 1.77 -0.64 4.95
C PHE A 79 0.70 -1.32 4.11
N GLY A 80 0.01 -0.55 3.28
CA GLY A 80 -1.04 -1.04 2.40
C GLY A 80 -0.67 -0.85 0.93
N VAL A 81 -1.13 -1.78 0.11
CA VAL A 81 -0.95 -1.77 -1.34
C VAL A 81 -2.28 -2.14 -1.96
N ASP A 82 -2.90 -1.22 -2.68
CA ASP A 82 -4.12 -1.46 -3.44
C ASP A 82 -3.81 -1.50 -4.93
N MET A 83 -3.76 -2.70 -5.50
CA MET A 83 -3.66 -2.88 -6.96
C MET A 83 -5.05 -2.81 -7.55
N THR A 84 -5.21 -1.93 -8.54
CA THR A 84 -6.50 -1.59 -9.15
C THR A 84 -6.64 -2.23 -10.53
N ASN A 85 -7.89 -2.40 -10.97
CA ASN A 85 -8.24 -3.10 -12.21
C ASN A 85 -7.83 -2.35 -13.50
N ASP A 86 -7.32 -1.13 -13.41
CA ASP A 86 -6.72 -0.36 -14.49
C ASP A 86 -5.18 -0.40 -14.46
N ASN A 87 -4.63 -1.40 -13.75
CA ASN A 87 -3.20 -1.70 -13.64
C ASN A 87 -2.39 -0.56 -13.01
N LYS A 88 -2.96 0.10 -12.01
CA LYS A 88 -2.29 1.09 -11.16
C LYS A 88 -2.22 0.58 -9.73
N THR A 89 -1.39 1.23 -8.93
CA THR A 89 -1.27 0.91 -7.51
C THR A 89 -1.47 2.16 -6.67
N ILE A 90 -2.28 2.07 -5.63
CA ILE A 90 -2.33 3.06 -4.56
C ILE A 90 -1.58 2.48 -3.36
N PHE A 91 -0.48 3.11 -2.99
CA PHE A 91 0.26 2.78 -1.78
C PHE A 91 -0.31 3.55 -0.60
N SER A 92 -0.36 2.93 0.58
CA SER A 92 -0.86 3.58 1.78
C SER A 92 0.02 3.33 3.01
N LEU A 93 0.19 4.36 3.83
CA LEU A 93 0.70 4.25 5.20
C LEU A 93 -0.43 4.62 6.16
N THR A 94 -0.80 3.71 7.06
CA THR A 94 -1.72 3.99 8.17
C THR A 94 -0.97 3.98 9.49
N PHE A 95 -1.13 5.00 10.33
CA PHE A 95 -0.38 5.13 11.59
C PHE A 95 -1.07 6.06 12.60
N ASP A 96 -0.67 5.96 13.88
CA ASP A 96 -1.03 6.89 14.95
C ASP A 96 0.03 8.00 15.02
N GLY A 97 -0.37 9.29 14.99
CA GLY A 97 0.60 10.38 14.96
C GLY A 97 0.04 11.80 15.03
N THR A 98 0.71 12.75 14.38
CA THR A 98 0.27 14.15 14.20
C THR A 98 0.09 14.48 12.72
N ILE A 99 -0.57 15.62 12.43
CA ILE A 99 -0.70 16.13 11.05
C ILE A 99 0.68 16.42 10.45
N GLU A 100 1.61 16.99 11.22
CA GLU A 100 2.98 17.26 10.76
C GLU A 100 3.71 15.98 10.36
N GLN A 101 3.57 14.90 11.13
CA GLN A 101 4.12 13.59 10.76
C GLN A 101 3.47 13.04 9.49
N ALA A 102 2.18 13.25 9.30
CA ALA A 102 1.47 12.83 8.09
C ALA A 102 1.95 13.57 6.84
N GLU A 103 2.20 14.86 6.94
CA GLU A 103 2.78 15.64 5.83
C GLU A 103 4.18 15.12 5.48
N ILE A 104 5.01 14.81 6.48
CA ILE A 104 6.34 14.21 6.28
C ILE A 104 6.23 12.86 5.56
N TYR A 105 5.39 11.94 6.05
CA TYR A 105 5.22 10.63 5.42
C TYR A 105 4.60 10.70 4.03
N LEU A 106 3.63 11.59 3.80
CA LEU A 106 3.08 11.79 2.46
C LEU A 106 4.15 12.28 1.49
N ILE A 107 4.93 13.30 1.87
CA ILE A 107 5.98 13.86 1.02
C ILE A 107 7.04 12.80 0.72
N GLU A 108 7.48 12.04 1.72
CA GLU A 108 8.48 10.99 1.54
C GLU A 108 7.96 9.87 0.63
N LEU A 109 6.72 9.41 0.83
CA LEU A 109 6.11 8.37 0.02
C LEU A 109 5.93 8.83 -1.44
N LYS A 110 5.49 10.08 -1.65
CA LYS A 110 5.43 10.73 -2.98
C LYS A 110 6.79 10.73 -3.68
N GLN A 111 7.84 11.14 -2.98
CA GLN A 111 9.20 11.17 -3.53
C GLN A 111 9.71 9.78 -3.92
N LYS A 112 9.49 8.75 -3.08
CA LYS A 112 9.94 7.37 -3.37
C LYS A 112 9.18 6.72 -4.51
N LEU A 113 7.96 7.18 -4.78
CA LEU A 113 7.09 6.73 -5.86
C LEU A 113 7.21 7.56 -7.13
N ASP A 114 7.97 8.66 -7.11
CA ASP A 114 8.04 9.65 -8.20
C ASP A 114 6.63 10.12 -8.63
N SER A 115 5.82 10.50 -7.64
CA SER A 115 4.41 10.84 -7.83
C SER A 115 4.03 12.08 -7.04
N ASP A 116 3.41 13.05 -7.71
CA ASP A 116 2.87 14.25 -7.06
C ASP A 116 1.45 14.05 -6.52
N ILE A 117 0.82 12.90 -6.81
CA ILE A 117 -0.59 12.63 -6.57
C ILE A 117 -0.74 11.80 -5.29
N GLY A 118 -1.44 12.34 -4.30
CA GLY A 118 -1.66 11.67 -3.04
C GLY A 118 -2.34 12.55 -2.00
N PHE A 119 -2.98 11.90 -1.04
CA PHE A 119 -3.94 12.50 -0.13
C PHE A 119 -3.77 11.96 1.30
N ILE A 120 -4.14 12.78 2.29
CA ILE A 120 -4.20 12.37 3.70
C ILE A 120 -5.67 12.29 4.10
N SER A 121 -6.10 11.13 4.58
CA SER A 121 -7.39 10.93 5.22
C SER A 121 -7.23 10.46 6.66
N PHE A 122 -8.37 10.36 7.36
CA PHE A 122 -8.44 9.96 8.76
C PHE A 122 -9.54 8.95 8.93
N ILE A 123 -9.32 7.93 9.77
CA ILE A 123 -10.26 6.87 10.13
C ILE A 123 -10.53 5.90 8.97
N ASN A 124 -10.88 6.41 7.78
CA ASN A 124 -11.15 5.64 6.58
C ASN A 124 -10.26 6.11 5.42
N PRO A 125 -9.81 5.17 4.56
CA PRO A 125 -9.17 5.54 3.31
C PRO A 125 -10.15 6.33 2.43
N ILE A 126 -9.61 7.15 1.52
CA ILE A 126 -10.44 7.83 0.52
C ILE A 126 -11.06 6.84 -0.46
N GLU A 127 -12.26 7.17 -0.93
CA GLU A 127 -13.02 6.34 -1.86
C GLU A 127 -12.69 6.71 -3.33
N TYR A 128 -12.40 5.67 -4.12
CA TYR A 128 -12.15 5.78 -5.55
C TYR A 128 -12.51 4.44 -6.24
N ASP A 129 -12.84 4.51 -7.53
CA ASP A 129 -13.25 3.33 -8.30
C ASP A 129 -12.06 2.51 -8.84
N ASN A 130 -10.97 3.19 -9.20
CA ASN A 130 -9.71 2.63 -9.70
C ASN A 130 -8.57 3.67 -9.64
N GLY A 131 -7.38 3.35 -10.15
CA GLY A 131 -6.24 4.26 -10.08
C GLY A 131 -6.42 5.56 -10.86
N ILE A 132 -7.05 5.52 -12.03
CA ILE A 132 -7.36 6.72 -12.83
C ILE A 132 -8.35 7.62 -12.08
N ASP A 133 -9.37 7.05 -11.44
CA ASP A 133 -10.31 7.82 -10.63
C ASP A 133 -9.61 8.49 -9.43
N PHE A 134 -8.74 7.76 -8.72
CA PHE A 134 -7.88 8.34 -7.68
C PHE A 134 -7.07 9.53 -8.21
N LYS A 135 -6.36 9.33 -9.32
CA LYS A 135 -5.53 10.35 -9.97
C LYS A 135 -6.30 11.61 -10.38
N ASN A 136 -7.56 11.46 -10.78
CA ASN A 136 -8.37 12.59 -11.21
C ASN A 136 -8.98 13.37 -10.03
N LYS A 137 -9.18 12.72 -8.87
CA LYS A 137 -9.80 13.31 -7.69
C LYS A 137 -8.82 13.96 -6.72
N TYR A 138 -7.58 13.48 -6.66
CA TYR A 138 -6.60 13.78 -5.61
C TYR A 138 -5.20 14.09 -6.18
#